data_AF-A0A7G2C6X6-F1
#
_entry.id   AF-A0A7G2C6X6-F1
#
_cell.length_a   1.000
_cell.length_b   1.000
_cell.length_c   1.000
_cell.angle_alpha   90.00
_cell.angle_beta   90.00
_cell.angle_gamma   90.00
#
_symmetry.space_group_name_H-M   'P 1'
#
loop_
_entity.id
_entity.type
_entity.pdbx_description
1 polymer ?
#
loop_
_entity_poly.entity_id
_entity_poly.type
_entity_poly.pdbx_seq_one_letter_code
_entity_poly.pdbx_strand_id
1 'polypeptide(L)'
;MNSLWRVVSNILQPILGEGNAADEMSYVSSSRASLEKLALRRLLSAVGHATSDGDVGHLSMENVLSLIKCSYGSSGPWRAIFQCMLVGRYDAAAECAKEVGSNSLILALSDLANSTPLQRSKAPPKMDVLDLYRDSQTENDLFRKAVLFLLLSGHIDDTTKDPLRVMTTLCSEMGQCVEDNLWMRLCCVRGVEVQGRVKSIHSLSTLQKIVKNDAHSLLGSFKENEYLFLLLFFSTPASLVPPYYTY
;
A
#
# COMPACT_ATOMS: atom_id res chain seq x y z
N MET A 1 12.11 14.54 -19.10
CA MET A 1 12.59 14.28 -17.73
C MET A 1 11.93 13.00 -17.25
N ASN A 2 12.72 11.93 -17.11
CA ASN A 2 12.24 10.56 -16.90
C ASN A 2 11.26 10.48 -15.71
N SER A 3 10.12 9.83 -15.92
CA SER A 3 9.06 9.59 -14.93
C SER A 3 9.61 9.08 -13.59
N LEU A 4 10.67 8.26 -13.65
CA LEU A 4 11.41 7.74 -12.50
C LEU A 4 11.93 8.84 -11.57
N TRP A 5 12.64 9.85 -12.10
CA TRP A 5 13.20 10.94 -11.27
C TRP A 5 12.12 11.76 -10.58
N ARG A 6 10.93 11.85 -11.16
CA ARG A 6 9.78 12.51 -10.53
C ARG A 6 9.23 11.68 -9.36
N VAL A 7 9.12 10.36 -9.51
CA VAL A 7 8.71 9.47 -8.41
C VAL A 7 9.74 9.51 -7.28
N VAL A 8 11.02 9.44 -7.62
CA VAL A 8 12.14 9.60 -6.67
C VAL A 8 12.06 10.93 -5.95
N SER A 9 11.87 12.04 -6.68
CA SER A 9 11.76 13.36 -6.06
C SER A 9 10.55 13.47 -5.13
N ASN A 10 9.41 12.87 -5.48
CA ASN A 10 8.21 12.88 -4.63
C ASN A 10 8.38 12.07 -3.34
N ILE A 11 9.16 10.98 -3.39
CA ILE A 11 9.48 10.17 -2.21
C ILE A 11 10.48 10.91 -1.32
N LEU A 12 11.51 11.50 -1.92
CA LEU A 12 12.63 12.11 -1.21
C LEU A 12 12.36 13.54 -0.72
N GLN A 13 11.52 14.32 -1.39
CA GLN A 13 11.26 15.71 -1.00
C GLN A 13 10.78 15.88 0.45
N PRO A 14 9.81 15.08 0.94
CA PRO A 14 9.36 15.18 2.33
C PRO A 14 10.48 14.87 3.33
N ILE A 15 11.37 13.93 2.99
CA ILE A 15 12.51 13.50 3.81
C ILE A 15 13.60 14.58 3.83
N LEU A 16 13.94 15.12 2.65
CA LEU A 16 14.97 16.14 2.48
C LEU A 16 14.53 17.49 3.07
N GLY A 17 13.23 17.78 3.08
CA GLY A 17 12.65 18.97 3.71
C GLY A 17 12.65 18.91 5.24
N GLU A 18 12.59 17.71 5.83
CA GLU A 18 12.60 17.49 7.30
C GLU A 18 14.03 17.31 7.86
N GLY A 19 15.06 17.14 7.02
CA GLY A 19 16.46 16.99 7.46
C GLY A 19 16.67 15.78 8.36
N ASN A 20 17.42 15.94 9.46
CA ASN A 20 17.69 14.89 10.47
C ASN A 20 16.44 14.39 11.22
N ALA A 21 15.26 14.97 10.99
CA ALA A 21 14.00 14.60 11.62
C ALA A 21 13.12 13.66 10.77
N ALA A 22 13.60 13.24 9.59
CA ALA A 22 12.84 12.34 8.72
C ALA A 22 12.64 10.96 9.38
N ASP A 23 11.45 10.78 9.96
CA ASP A 23 10.98 9.54 10.57
C ASP A 23 10.81 8.45 9.49
N GLU A 24 11.15 7.20 9.81
CA GLU A 24 10.95 6.02 8.93
C GLU A 24 9.51 5.98 8.38
N MET A 25 8.54 6.44 9.16
CA MET A 25 7.15 6.51 8.76
C MET A 25 6.84 7.62 7.75
N SER A 26 7.61 8.72 7.72
CA SER A 26 7.53 9.74 6.67
C SER A 26 7.97 9.14 5.32
N TYR A 27 9.02 8.31 5.33
CA TYR A 27 9.48 7.56 4.16
C TYR A 27 8.41 6.57 3.66
N VAL A 28 7.88 5.73 4.54
CA VAL A 28 6.83 4.74 4.22
C VAL A 28 5.59 5.44 3.67
N SER A 29 5.15 6.51 4.32
CA SER A 29 3.98 7.30 3.89
C SER A 29 4.16 7.86 2.48
N SER A 30 5.30 8.50 2.21
CA SER A 30 5.60 9.13 0.92
C SER A 30 5.75 8.09 -0.20
N SER A 31 6.33 6.94 0.12
CA SER A 31 6.43 5.79 -0.78
C SER A 31 5.06 5.22 -1.13
N ARG A 32 4.20 4.97 -0.13
CA ARG A 32 2.82 4.50 -0.34
C ARG A 32 2.02 5.46 -1.21
N ALA A 33 2.04 6.75 -0.88
CA ALA A 33 1.31 7.77 -1.63
C ALA A 33 1.77 7.86 -3.09
N SER A 34 3.07 7.70 -3.34
CA SER A 34 3.63 7.69 -4.70
C SER A 34 3.17 6.47 -5.51
N LEU A 35 3.13 5.29 -4.89
CA LEU A 35 2.63 4.07 -5.53
C LEU A 35 1.12 4.13 -5.77
N GLU A 36 0.35 4.67 -4.83
CA GLU A 36 -1.10 4.90 -4.98
C GLU A 36 -1.38 5.84 -6.17
N LYS A 37 -0.64 6.96 -6.27
CA LYS A 37 -0.75 7.89 -7.39
C LYS A 37 -0.37 7.24 -8.73
N LEU A 38 0.65 6.38 -8.73
CA LEU A 38 1.05 5.65 -9.92
C LEU A 38 -0.02 4.64 -10.36
N ALA A 39 -0.64 3.92 -9.41
CA ALA A 39 -1.76 3.02 -9.68
C ALA A 39 -2.96 3.78 -10.26
N LEU A 40 -3.31 4.95 -9.71
CA LEU A 40 -4.40 5.78 -10.22
C LEU A 40 -4.14 6.25 -11.66
N ARG A 41 -2.91 6.66 -11.98
CA ARG A 41 -2.53 7.02 -13.37
C ARG A 41 -2.65 5.84 -14.33
N ARG A 42 -2.24 4.63 -13.91
CA ARG A 42 -2.41 3.41 -14.72
C ARG A 42 -3.88 3.11 -14.99
N LEU A 43 -4.73 3.23 -13.96
CA LEU A 43 -6.18 3.06 -14.11
C LEU A 43 -6.78 4.04 -15.12
N LEU A 44 -6.43 5.32 -15.03
CA LEU A 44 -6.90 6.36 -15.96
C LEU A 44 -6.42 6.12 -17.39
N SER A 45 -5.15 5.74 -17.55
CA SER A 45 -4.57 5.41 -18.85
C SER A 45 -5.25 4.20 -19.49
N ALA A 46 -5.63 3.19 -18.71
CA ALA A 46 -6.33 2.00 -19.20
C ALA A 46 -7.73 2.30 -19.75
N VAL A 47 -8.38 3.37 -19.26
CA VAL A 47 -9.70 3.83 -19.71
C VAL A 47 -9.58 4.90 -20.81
N GLY A 48 -8.36 5.21 -21.28
CA GLY A 48 -8.12 6.16 -22.38
C GLY A 48 -8.15 7.64 -21.97
N HIS A 49 -8.05 7.95 -20.68
CA HIS A 49 -7.92 9.33 -20.21
C HIS A 49 -6.45 9.79 -20.25
N ALA A 50 -6.18 10.84 -21.02
CA ALA A 50 -4.91 11.56 -20.94
C ALA A 50 -4.82 12.23 -19.55
N THR A 51 -3.78 11.93 -18.79
CA THR A 51 -3.66 12.42 -17.42
C THR A 51 -2.56 13.46 -17.30
N SER A 52 -2.91 14.66 -16.82
CA SER A 52 -1.94 15.58 -16.22
C SER A 52 -1.81 15.30 -14.71
N ASP A 53 -0.70 15.72 -14.10
CA ASP A 53 -0.46 15.49 -12.67
C ASP A 53 -1.45 16.21 -11.74
N GLY A 54 -2.14 17.24 -12.25
CA GLY A 54 -3.22 17.96 -11.56
C GLY A 54 -4.55 17.22 -11.59
N ASP A 55 -4.87 16.53 -12.69
CA ASP A 55 -6.16 15.84 -12.84
C ASP A 55 -6.33 14.66 -11.86
N VAL A 56 -5.21 13.99 -11.55
CA VAL A 56 -5.18 12.83 -10.65
C VAL A 56 -5.59 13.20 -9.21
N GLY A 57 -5.38 14.45 -8.79
CA GLY A 57 -5.70 14.92 -7.44
C GLY A 57 -7.15 15.37 -7.23
N HIS A 58 -7.92 15.58 -8.31
CA HIS A 58 -9.25 16.21 -8.26
C HIS A 58 -10.40 15.29 -8.66
N LEU A 59 -10.15 13.98 -8.85
CA LEU A 59 -11.21 13.05 -9.22
C LEU A 59 -12.24 12.92 -8.09
N SER A 60 -13.53 13.04 -8.42
CA SER A 60 -14.61 12.74 -7.47
C SER A 60 -14.61 11.23 -7.13
N MET A 61 -15.20 10.88 -5.98
CA MET A 61 -15.40 9.49 -5.57
C MET A 61 -16.18 8.71 -6.64
N GLU A 62 -17.24 9.30 -7.18
CA GLU A 62 -18.10 8.72 -8.22
C GLU A 62 -17.32 8.39 -9.49
N ASN A 63 -16.43 9.29 -9.93
CA ASN A 63 -15.59 9.06 -11.11
C ASN A 63 -14.63 7.88 -10.89
N VAL A 64 -14.05 7.75 -9.69
CA VAL A 64 -13.17 6.61 -9.39
C VAL A 64 -13.94 5.30 -9.39
N LEU A 65 -15.14 5.28 -8.80
CA LEU A 65 -16.00 4.10 -8.83
C LEU A 65 -16.41 3.72 -10.25
N SER A 66 -16.72 4.69 -11.11
CA SER A 66 -17.05 4.41 -12.51
C SER A 66 -15.85 3.83 -13.26
N LEU A 67 -14.65 4.39 -13.06
CA LEU A 67 -13.41 3.90 -13.66
C LEU A 67 -13.12 2.46 -13.23
N ILE A 68 -13.24 2.15 -11.95
CA ILE A 68 -13.02 0.79 -11.43
C ILE A 68 -14.04 -0.19 -12.03
N LYS A 69 -15.32 0.19 -12.12
CA LYS A 69 -16.36 -0.62 -12.78
C LYS A 69 -16.06 -0.84 -14.26
N CYS A 70 -15.57 0.17 -14.98
CA CYS A 70 -15.17 0.05 -16.38
C CYS A 70 -13.97 -0.88 -16.57
N SER A 71 -12.94 -0.78 -15.73
CA SER A 71 -11.70 -1.56 -15.88
C SER A 71 -11.82 -3.00 -15.38
N TYR A 72 -12.61 -3.26 -14.34
CA TYR A 72 -12.64 -4.55 -13.66
C TYR A 72 -14.01 -5.25 -13.68
N GLY A 73 -15.03 -4.63 -14.30
CA GLY A 73 -16.38 -5.18 -14.39
C GLY A 73 -17.09 -5.31 -13.05
N SER A 74 -18.18 -6.07 -13.00
CA SER A 74 -18.99 -6.34 -11.81
C SER A 74 -18.39 -7.40 -10.88
N SER A 75 -17.12 -7.25 -10.52
CA SER A 75 -16.30 -8.32 -9.92
C SER A 75 -16.37 -8.40 -8.39
N GLY A 76 -17.54 -8.09 -7.82
CA GLY A 76 -17.83 -8.18 -6.38
C GLY A 76 -17.26 -7.01 -5.55
N PRO A 77 -17.86 -6.71 -4.38
CA PRO A 77 -17.51 -5.53 -3.60
C PRO A 77 -16.08 -5.58 -3.04
N TRP A 78 -15.56 -6.77 -2.67
CA TRP A 78 -14.20 -6.92 -2.14
C TRP A 78 -13.11 -6.52 -3.13
N ARG A 79 -13.29 -6.87 -4.41
CA ARG A 79 -12.36 -6.45 -5.45
C ARG A 79 -12.41 -4.94 -5.66
N ALA A 80 -13.61 -4.36 -5.68
CA ALA A 80 -13.77 -2.90 -5.79
C ALA A 80 -13.08 -2.18 -4.62
N ILE A 81 -13.28 -2.65 -3.38
CA ILE A 81 -12.61 -2.11 -2.18
C ILE A 81 -11.09 -2.17 -2.33
N PHE A 82 -10.54 -3.34 -2.72
CA PHE A 82 -9.10 -3.50 -2.92
C PHE A 82 -8.54 -2.52 -3.95
N GLN A 83 -9.21 -2.39 -5.12
CA GLN A 83 -8.77 -1.49 -6.19
C GLN A 83 -8.85 -0.02 -5.76
N CYS A 84 -9.91 0.37 -5.05
CA CYS A 84 -10.05 1.71 -4.45
C CYS A 84 -8.89 2.02 -3.48
N MET A 85 -8.54 1.07 -2.61
CA MET A 85 -7.41 1.22 -1.68
C MET A 85 -6.07 1.34 -2.44
N LEU A 86 -5.86 0.50 -3.45
CA LEU A 86 -4.64 0.47 -4.26
C LEU A 86 -4.35 1.82 -4.94
N VAL A 87 -5.40 2.53 -5.37
CA VAL A 87 -5.29 3.87 -5.99
C VAL A 87 -5.35 5.01 -4.96
N GLY A 88 -5.33 4.69 -3.66
CA GLY A 88 -5.31 5.67 -2.57
C GLY A 88 -6.65 6.32 -2.25
N ARG A 89 -7.76 5.78 -2.77
CA ARG A 89 -9.13 6.32 -2.66
C ARG A 89 -9.96 5.55 -1.64
N TYR A 90 -9.61 5.74 -0.38
CA TYR A 90 -10.25 5.08 0.76
C TYR A 90 -11.68 5.56 1.00
N ASP A 91 -12.04 6.75 0.52
CA ASP A 91 -13.41 7.26 0.45
C ASP A 91 -14.28 6.39 -0.47
N ALA A 92 -13.80 6.12 -1.69
CA ALA A 92 -14.46 5.21 -2.62
C ALA A 92 -14.49 3.76 -2.09
N ALA A 93 -13.43 3.33 -1.39
CA ALA A 93 -13.39 2.03 -0.73
C ALA A 93 -14.47 1.90 0.36
N ALA A 94 -14.66 2.95 1.18
CA ALA A 94 -15.69 2.99 2.21
C ALA A 94 -17.10 2.94 1.61
N GLU A 95 -17.32 3.58 0.45
CA GLU A 95 -18.59 3.49 -0.27
C GLU A 95 -18.87 2.05 -0.74
N CYS A 96 -17.89 1.38 -1.34
CA CYS A 96 -18.01 -0.04 -1.73
C CYS A 96 -18.24 -0.97 -0.53
N ALA A 97 -17.70 -0.63 0.65
CA ALA A 97 -17.90 -1.43 1.86
C ALA A 97 -19.37 -1.44 2.35
N LYS A 98 -20.19 -0.45 1.95
CA LYS A 98 -21.62 -0.46 2.25
C LYS A 98 -22.34 -1.64 1.60
N GLU A 99 -21.90 -2.07 0.41
CA GLU A 99 -22.45 -3.25 -0.29
C GLU A 99 -22.11 -4.56 0.43
N VAL A 100 -21.02 -4.59 1.22
CA VAL A 100 -20.65 -5.75 2.06
C VAL A 100 -21.54 -5.84 3.30
N GLY A 101 -22.06 -4.71 3.79
CA GLY A 101 -22.96 -4.66 4.95
C GLY A 101 -22.27 -4.80 6.32
N SER A 102 -20.95 -4.64 6.39
CA SER A 102 -20.21 -4.69 7.66
C SER A 102 -19.88 -3.30 8.19
N ASN A 103 -20.47 -2.93 9.33
CA ASN A 103 -20.22 -1.64 9.98
C ASN A 103 -18.76 -1.46 10.40
N SER A 104 -18.09 -2.52 10.89
CA SER A 104 -16.68 -2.43 11.29
C SER A 104 -15.76 -2.17 10.08
N LEU A 105 -16.08 -2.77 8.93
CA LEU A 105 -15.35 -2.52 7.69
C LEU A 105 -15.56 -1.09 7.18
N ILE A 106 -16.81 -0.61 7.19
CA ILE A 106 -17.15 0.75 6.76
C ILE A 106 -16.41 1.78 7.62
N LEU A 107 -16.50 1.65 8.96
CA LEU A 107 -15.80 2.55 9.89
C LEU A 107 -14.28 2.52 9.71
N ALA A 108 -13.70 1.33 9.57
CA ALA A 108 -12.26 1.18 9.34
C ALA A 108 -11.78 1.92 8.08
N LEU A 109 -12.55 1.86 6.99
CA LEU A 109 -12.21 2.53 5.73
C LEU A 109 -12.52 4.04 5.78
N SER A 110 -13.62 4.45 6.41
CA SER A 110 -13.96 5.86 6.62
C SER A 110 -12.90 6.58 7.47
N ASP A 111 -12.39 5.94 8.53
CA ASP A 111 -11.28 6.48 9.32
C ASP A 111 -10.04 6.73 8.47
N LEU A 112 -9.71 5.79 7.57
CA LEU A 112 -8.58 5.93 6.66
C LEU A 112 -8.85 7.02 5.61
N ALA A 113 -10.08 7.15 5.12
CA ALA A 113 -10.48 8.20 4.18
C ALA A 113 -10.30 9.61 4.78
N ASN A 114 -10.57 9.76 6.08
CA ASN A 114 -10.46 11.03 6.80
C ASN A 114 -9.04 11.33 7.32
N SER A 115 -8.07 10.44 7.09
CA SER A 115 -6.71 10.55 7.59
C SER A 115 -5.74 11.02 6.51
N THR A 116 -4.76 11.83 6.88
CA THR A 116 -3.64 12.18 5.98
C THR A 116 -2.77 10.93 5.67
N PRO A 117 -1.98 10.93 4.58
CA PRO A 117 -1.10 9.79 4.24
C PRO A 117 -0.20 9.33 5.40
N LEU A 118 0.34 10.29 6.16
CA LEU A 118 1.19 10.00 7.31
C LEU A 118 0.38 9.39 8.47
N GLN A 119 -0.79 9.95 8.76
CA GLN A 119 -1.71 9.39 9.78
C GLN A 119 -2.14 7.96 9.42
N ARG A 120 -2.47 7.69 8.15
CA ARG A 120 -2.80 6.32 7.67
C ARG A 120 -1.64 5.34 7.83
N SER A 121 -0.40 5.82 7.75
CA SER A 121 0.78 4.97 7.91
C SER A 121 1.11 4.70 9.38
N LYS A 122 0.85 5.67 10.26
CA LYS A 122 1.01 5.54 11.71
C LYS A 122 -0.19 4.88 12.41
N ALA A 123 -1.31 4.72 11.72
CA ALA A 123 -2.53 4.16 12.29
C ALA A 123 -2.33 2.73 12.82
N PRO A 124 -2.90 2.40 14.00
CA PRO A 124 -2.88 1.04 14.51
C PRO A 124 -3.72 0.10 13.62
N PRO A 125 -3.52 -1.22 13.72
CA PRO A 125 -4.37 -2.21 13.08
C PRO A 125 -5.85 -2.02 13.42
N LYS A 126 -6.72 -2.19 12.41
CA LYS A 126 -8.17 -2.11 12.59
C LYS A 126 -8.71 -3.42 13.15
N MET A 127 -8.45 -3.69 14.43
CA MET A 127 -8.76 -4.99 15.07
C MET A 127 -10.26 -5.35 15.02
N ASP A 128 -11.16 -4.38 14.87
CA ASP A 128 -12.60 -4.61 14.74
C ASP A 128 -13.00 -5.41 13.49
N VAL A 129 -12.10 -5.56 12.51
CA VAL A 129 -12.34 -6.42 11.32
C VAL A 129 -11.77 -7.83 11.48
N LEU A 130 -11.17 -8.17 12.63
CA LEU A 130 -10.55 -9.48 12.84
C LEU A 130 -11.56 -10.63 12.74
N ASP A 131 -12.77 -10.46 13.25
CA ASP A 131 -13.80 -11.49 13.15
C ASP A 131 -14.25 -11.72 11.70
N LEU A 132 -14.28 -10.66 10.87
CA LEU A 132 -14.49 -10.81 9.44
C LEU A 132 -13.35 -11.58 8.78
N TYR A 133 -12.11 -11.41 9.23
CA TYR A 133 -10.95 -12.14 8.72
C TYR A 133 -11.00 -13.63 9.07
N ARG A 134 -11.46 -13.97 10.27
CA ARG A 134 -11.60 -15.36 10.75
C ARG A 134 -12.75 -16.14 10.09
N ASP A 135 -13.69 -15.44 9.45
CA ASP A 135 -14.78 -16.07 8.69
C ASP A 135 -14.22 -17.01 7.61
N SER A 136 -14.82 -18.20 7.48
CA SER A 136 -14.43 -19.21 6.50
C SER A 136 -14.53 -18.72 5.06
N GLN A 137 -15.39 -17.73 4.79
CA GLN A 137 -15.48 -17.08 3.48
C GLN A 137 -14.20 -16.34 3.09
N THR A 138 -13.43 -15.85 4.06
CA THR A 138 -12.17 -15.13 3.81
C THR A 138 -11.09 -16.03 3.20
N GLU A 139 -11.10 -17.33 3.49
CA GLU A 139 -10.15 -18.26 2.86
C GLU A 139 -10.44 -18.50 1.38
N ASN A 140 -11.68 -18.31 0.93
CA ASN A 140 -12.11 -18.59 -0.43
C ASN A 140 -12.15 -17.36 -1.34
N ASP A 141 -12.15 -16.15 -0.76
CA ASP A 141 -12.12 -14.90 -1.50
C ASP A 141 -10.80 -14.17 -1.27
N LEU A 142 -9.94 -14.20 -2.28
CA LEU A 142 -8.60 -13.63 -2.25
C LEU A 142 -8.62 -12.10 -2.03
N PHE A 143 -9.59 -11.39 -2.63
CA PHE A 143 -9.72 -9.94 -2.46
C PHE A 143 -10.19 -9.60 -1.05
N ARG A 144 -11.15 -10.37 -0.52
CA ARG A 144 -11.57 -10.26 0.88
C ARG A 144 -10.39 -10.47 1.82
N LYS A 145 -9.63 -11.54 1.62
CA LYS A 145 -8.43 -11.87 2.41
C LYS A 145 -7.42 -10.73 2.37
N ALA A 146 -7.14 -10.17 1.20
CA ALA A 146 -6.21 -9.06 1.06
C ALA A 146 -6.67 -7.78 1.76
N VAL A 147 -7.91 -7.34 1.51
CA VAL A 147 -8.46 -6.12 2.15
C VAL A 147 -8.36 -6.23 3.67
N LEU A 148 -8.85 -7.32 4.23
CA LEU A 148 -8.86 -7.53 5.68
C LEU A 148 -7.44 -7.67 6.24
N PHE A 149 -6.55 -8.38 5.55
CA PHE A 149 -5.15 -8.51 5.96
C PHE A 149 -4.41 -7.16 5.99
N LEU A 150 -4.66 -6.30 5.00
CA LEU A 150 -4.07 -4.95 4.94
C LEU A 150 -4.63 -4.02 6.02
N LEU A 151 -5.94 -4.07 6.30
CA LEU A 151 -6.56 -3.31 7.40
C LEU A 151 -6.05 -3.75 8.78
N LEU A 152 -5.82 -5.05 8.94
CA LEU A 152 -5.15 -5.62 10.11
C LEU A 152 -3.64 -5.37 10.10
N SER A 153 -3.08 -4.73 9.07
CA SER A 153 -1.64 -4.45 8.99
C SER A 153 -0.78 -5.72 9.11
N GLY A 154 -1.30 -6.85 8.64
CA GLY A 154 -0.69 -8.17 8.79
C GLY A 154 -0.77 -8.78 10.19
N HIS A 155 -1.50 -8.16 11.13
CA HIS A 155 -1.76 -8.73 12.45
C HIS A 155 -2.85 -9.78 12.36
N ILE A 156 -2.43 -11.04 12.29
CA ILE A 156 -3.34 -12.18 12.35
C ILE A 156 -2.97 -12.98 13.60
N ASP A 157 -3.99 -13.38 14.36
CA ASP A 157 -3.81 -14.14 15.60
C ASP A 157 -3.76 -15.66 15.36
N ASP A 158 -3.84 -16.07 14.10
CA ASP A 158 -3.80 -17.46 13.70
C ASP A 158 -2.39 -18.04 13.88
N THR A 159 -2.19 -18.80 14.96
CA THR A 159 -0.90 -19.45 15.28
C THR A 159 -0.37 -20.35 14.16
N THR A 160 -1.25 -20.80 13.25
CA THR A 160 -0.91 -21.72 12.16
C THR A 160 -0.45 -21.00 10.89
N LYS A 161 -0.78 -19.71 10.74
CA LYS A 161 -0.45 -18.93 9.55
C LYS A 161 0.64 -17.92 9.86
N ASP A 162 1.75 -18.02 9.14
CA ASP A 162 2.79 -16.99 9.14
C ASP A 162 2.30 -15.78 8.32
N PRO A 163 2.17 -14.58 8.92
CA PRO A 163 1.77 -13.37 8.20
C PRO A 163 2.65 -13.08 6.99
N LEU A 164 3.96 -13.38 7.06
CA LEU A 164 4.87 -13.18 5.93
C LEU A 164 4.51 -14.10 4.78
N ARG A 165 4.21 -15.37 5.07
CA ARG A 165 3.78 -16.33 4.05
C ARG A 165 2.45 -15.91 3.42
N VAL A 166 1.49 -15.45 4.23
CA VAL A 166 0.21 -14.92 3.73
C VAL A 166 0.45 -13.73 2.81
N MET A 167 1.28 -12.77 3.22
CA MET A 167 1.65 -11.63 2.38
C MET A 167 2.28 -12.08 1.05
N THR A 168 3.24 -13.00 1.08
CA THR A 168 3.89 -13.52 -0.13
C THR A 168 2.89 -14.18 -1.06
N THR A 169 1.96 -14.99 -0.55
CA THR A 169 0.88 -15.61 -1.35
C THR A 169 -0.03 -14.57 -1.98
N LEU A 170 -0.50 -13.59 -1.20
CA LEU A 170 -1.33 -12.49 -1.73
C LEU A 170 -0.58 -11.72 -2.83
N CYS A 171 0.70 -11.46 -2.62
CA CYS A 171 1.57 -10.80 -3.60
C CYS A 171 1.70 -11.61 -4.90
N SER A 172 1.93 -12.93 -4.81
CA SER A 172 2.06 -13.77 -6.00
C SER A 172 0.75 -13.96 -6.77
N GLU A 173 -0.38 -13.97 -6.08
CA GLU A 173 -1.68 -14.25 -6.70
C GLU A 173 -2.42 -12.99 -7.16
N MET A 174 -2.17 -11.83 -6.53
CA MET A 174 -2.87 -10.57 -6.83
C MET A 174 -2.00 -9.49 -7.44
N GLY A 175 -0.68 -9.52 -7.21
CA GLY A 175 0.22 -8.48 -7.66
C GLY A 175 0.34 -8.49 -9.18
N GLN A 176 -0.27 -7.51 -9.86
CA GLN A 176 -0.19 -7.38 -11.31
C GLN A 176 1.16 -6.81 -11.77
N CYS A 177 1.86 -6.12 -10.87
CA CYS A 177 3.18 -5.56 -11.09
C CYS A 177 3.99 -5.48 -9.79
N VAL A 178 5.26 -5.08 -9.89
CA VAL A 178 6.15 -4.90 -8.73
C VAL A 178 5.61 -3.80 -7.80
N GLU A 179 5.03 -2.75 -8.35
CA GLU A 179 4.55 -1.59 -7.58
C GLU A 179 3.38 -1.94 -6.66
N ASP A 180 2.45 -2.78 -7.12
CA ASP A 180 1.33 -3.26 -6.28
C ASP A 180 1.84 -4.13 -5.14
N ASN A 181 2.81 -4.99 -5.46
CA ASN A 181 3.50 -5.86 -4.51
C ASN A 181 4.24 -5.07 -3.43
N LEU A 182 4.89 -3.97 -3.80
CA LEU A 182 5.56 -3.07 -2.87
C LEU A 182 4.54 -2.29 -2.02
N TRP A 183 3.46 -1.80 -2.63
CA TRP A 183 2.40 -1.09 -1.93
C TRP A 183 1.74 -1.96 -0.84
N MET A 184 1.40 -3.22 -1.14
CA MET A 184 0.81 -4.14 -0.18
C MET A 184 1.73 -4.36 1.02
N ARG A 185 3.03 -4.58 0.78
CA ARG A 185 4.02 -4.77 1.84
C ARG A 185 4.17 -3.50 2.70
N LEU A 186 4.28 -2.32 2.07
CA LEU A 186 4.41 -1.05 2.78
C LEU A 186 3.18 -0.73 3.65
N CYS A 187 1.99 -1.18 3.24
CA CYS A 187 0.77 -1.05 4.05
C CYS A 187 0.84 -1.80 5.39
N CYS A 188 1.76 -2.76 5.55
CA CYS A 188 1.97 -3.53 6.80
C CYS A 188 3.15 -3.04 7.65
N VAL A 189 3.90 -2.02 7.22
CA VAL A 189 5.00 -1.44 8.02
C VAL A 189 4.44 -0.50 9.09
N ARG A 190 4.93 -0.60 10.32
CA ARG A 190 4.52 0.27 11.44
C ARG A 190 5.77 0.75 12.19
N GLY A 191 5.73 1.98 12.68
CA GLY A 191 6.88 2.65 13.32
C GLY A 191 7.05 2.32 14.81
N VAL A 192 6.18 1.48 15.39
CA VAL A 192 6.25 1.09 16.81
C VAL A 192 6.06 -0.42 16.88
N GLU A 193 7.06 -1.13 17.40
CA GLU A 193 6.90 -2.52 17.84
C GLU A 193 5.88 -2.53 18.98
N VAL A 194 4.65 -2.94 18.69
CA VAL A 194 3.64 -3.16 19.73
C VAL A 194 4.15 -4.34 20.56
N GLN A 195 4.50 -4.07 21.81
CA GLN A 195 4.88 -5.10 22.77
C GLN A 195 3.77 -6.15 22.89
N GLY A 196 4.04 -7.36 22.40
CA GLY A 196 3.35 -8.57 22.83
C GLY A 196 2.41 -9.27 21.83
N ARG A 197 2.73 -10.55 21.62
CA ARG A 197 1.86 -11.70 21.23
C ARG A 197 1.29 -11.82 19.81
N VAL A 198 1.50 -10.87 18.90
CA VAL A 198 1.06 -11.04 17.49
C VAL A 198 2.26 -11.10 16.55
N LYS A 199 2.36 -12.15 15.71
CA LYS A 199 3.38 -12.24 14.66
C LYS A 199 3.09 -11.16 13.61
N SER A 200 4.12 -10.48 13.14
CA SER A 200 3.91 -9.25 12.38
C SER A 200 5.10 -8.83 11.50
N ILE A 201 4.83 -8.06 10.44
CA ILE A 201 5.80 -7.70 9.37
C ILE A 201 6.61 -6.43 9.73
N HIS A 202 6.98 -6.27 11.00
CA HIS A 202 6.99 -4.95 11.66
C HIS A 202 8.14 -3.96 11.49
N SER A 203 9.05 -4.13 10.56
CA SER A 203 9.97 -3.02 10.27
C SER A 203 10.23 -2.86 8.79
N LEU A 204 10.47 -1.61 8.36
CA LEU A 204 10.95 -1.34 7.02
C LEU A 204 12.23 -2.14 6.74
N SER A 205 13.10 -2.31 7.75
CA SER A 205 14.33 -3.10 7.61
C SER A 205 14.08 -4.59 7.30
N THR A 206 13.06 -5.20 7.94
CA THR A 206 12.67 -6.59 7.67
C THR A 206 12.10 -6.71 6.26
N LEU A 207 11.23 -5.77 5.88
CA LEU A 207 10.66 -5.70 4.54
C LEU A 207 11.76 -5.51 3.49
N GLN A 208 12.74 -4.64 3.76
CA GLN A 208 13.90 -4.40 2.89
C GLN A 208 14.77 -5.64 2.71
N LYS A 209 15.00 -6.42 3.77
CA LYS A 209 15.72 -7.69 3.68
C LYS A 209 14.95 -8.72 2.86
N ILE A 210 13.64 -8.85 3.07
CA ILE A 210 12.79 -9.78 2.30
C ILE A 210 12.79 -9.41 0.83
N VAL A 211 12.53 -8.14 0.52
CA VAL A 211 12.53 -7.63 -0.86
C VAL A 211 13.90 -7.80 -1.50
N LYS A 212 15.01 -7.58 -0.77
CA LYS A 212 16.37 -7.86 -1.27
C LYS A 212 16.58 -9.34 -1.60
N ASN A 213 16.09 -10.24 -0.77
CA ASN A 213 16.21 -11.69 -1.00
C ASN A 213 15.32 -12.14 -2.18
N ASP A 214 14.14 -11.54 -2.31
CA ASP A 214 13.18 -11.82 -3.38
C ASP A 214 13.53 -11.04 -4.67
N ALA A 215 14.52 -10.15 -4.64
CA ALA A 215 14.85 -9.24 -5.73
C ALA A 215 15.11 -9.98 -7.04
N HIS A 216 15.79 -11.13 -7.01
CA HIS A 216 16.03 -11.91 -8.22
C HIS A 216 14.73 -12.47 -8.83
N SER A 217 13.76 -12.86 -7.99
CA SER A 217 12.45 -13.31 -8.45
C SER A 217 11.54 -12.15 -8.89
N LEU A 218 11.69 -10.97 -8.28
CA LEU A 218 10.88 -9.78 -8.59
C LEU A 218 11.39 -9.03 -9.82
N LEU A 219 12.72 -8.95 -9.99
CA LEU A 219 13.40 -8.27 -11.11
C LEU A 219 13.48 -9.16 -12.35
N GLY A 220 13.63 -10.48 -12.18
CA GLY A 220 13.62 -11.44 -13.29
C GLY A 220 12.34 -11.40 -14.12
N SER A 221 11.25 -10.90 -13.55
CA SER A 221 9.95 -10.73 -14.22
C SER A 221 9.79 -9.37 -14.91
N PHE A 222 10.57 -8.33 -14.59
CA PHE A 222 10.28 -6.96 -15.05
C PHE A 222 11.55 -6.10 -15.24
N LYS A 223 12.06 -6.06 -16.47
CA LYS A 223 13.30 -5.34 -16.88
C LYS A 223 13.24 -3.80 -16.82
N GLU A 224 12.07 -3.18 -16.68
CA GLU A 224 11.93 -1.71 -16.84
C GLU A 224 11.95 -0.91 -15.51
N ASN A 225 11.92 -1.57 -14.35
CA ASN A 225 11.71 -0.88 -13.05
C ASN A 225 12.77 -1.18 -11.97
N GLU A 226 13.93 -1.74 -12.33
CA GLU A 226 14.98 -2.12 -11.38
C GLU A 226 15.47 -0.94 -10.51
N TYR A 227 15.47 0.28 -11.06
CA TYR A 227 15.92 1.47 -10.35
C TYR A 227 14.91 1.98 -9.30
N LEU A 228 13.60 1.85 -9.56
CA LEU A 228 12.57 2.25 -8.59
C LEU A 228 12.62 1.33 -7.37
N PHE A 229 12.82 0.04 -7.63
CA PHE A 229 13.04 -0.99 -6.64
C PHE A 229 14.29 -0.71 -5.80
N LEU A 230 15.41 -0.37 -6.43
CA LEU A 230 16.65 -0.04 -5.72
C LEU A 230 16.52 1.23 -4.86
N LEU A 231 15.85 2.28 -5.36
CA LEU A 231 15.71 3.54 -4.63
C LEU A 231 14.71 3.46 -3.46
N LEU A 232 13.58 2.75 -3.65
CA LEU A 232 12.57 2.53 -2.62
C LEU A 232 13.05 1.65 -1.45
N PHE A 233 14.16 0.93 -1.60
CA PHE A 233 14.56 -0.09 -0.65
C PHE A 233 15.97 0.03 -0.10
N PHE A 234 16.91 0.63 -0.84
CA PHE A 234 18.31 0.70 -0.43
C PHE A 234 18.74 2.09 0.05
N SER A 235 17.81 3.03 0.04
CA SER A 235 17.99 4.39 0.54
C SER A 235 17.33 4.52 1.91
N THR A 236 18.04 4.19 2.99
CA THR A 236 17.61 4.66 4.31
C THR A 236 17.86 6.18 4.37
N PRO A 237 17.13 6.95 5.20
CA PRO A 237 17.45 8.36 5.41
C PRO A 237 18.94 8.56 5.75
N ALA A 238 19.53 7.62 6.49
CA ALA A 238 20.95 7.62 6.86
C ALA A 238 21.92 7.37 5.69
N SER A 239 21.53 6.64 4.63
CA SER A 239 22.38 6.42 3.45
C SER A 239 22.20 7.48 2.36
N LEU A 240 21.26 8.41 2.52
CA LEU A 240 20.99 9.53 1.62
C LEU A 240 21.63 10.86 2.06
N VAL A 241 22.14 10.93 3.30
CA VAL A 241 22.95 12.06 3.75
C VAL A 241 24.40 11.81 3.29
N PRO A 242 24.95 12.59 2.34
CA PRO A 242 26.37 12.48 2.01
C PRO A 242 27.20 12.73 3.27
N PRO A 243 28.30 11.99 3.52
CA PRO A 243 29.12 12.13 4.73
C PRO A 243 29.93 13.44 4.81
N TYR A 244 29.54 14.49 4.09
CA TYR A 244 30.28 15.74 3.98
C TYR A 244 29.40 16.94 4.35
N TYR A 245 29.09 17.05 5.64
CA TYR A 245 28.90 18.33 6.32
C TYR A 245 29.42 18.22 7.75
N THR A 246 30.75 18.18 7.86
CA THR A 246 31.47 18.55 9.08
C THR A 246 32.34 19.75 8.73
N TYR A 247 31.91 20.91 9.25
CA TYR A 247 32.58 22.21 9.40
C TYR A 247 33.36 22.80 8.22
#